data_AF-A0A4Q3ECI0-F1
#
_entry.id   AF-A0A4Q3ECI0-F1
#
_cell.length_a   1.000
_cell.length_b   1.000
_cell.length_c   1.000
_cell.angle_alpha   90.00
_cell.angle_beta   90.00
_cell.angle_gamma   90.00
#
_symmetry.space_group_name_H-M   'P 1'
#
loop_
_entity.id
_entity.type
_entity.pdbx_description
1 polymer ?
#
loop_
_entity_poly.entity_id
_entity_poly.type
_entity_poly.pdbx_seq_one_letter_code
_entity_poly.pdbx_strand_id
1 'polypeptide(L)'
;AWIEFRYAEVLLNRAEAAAELNNPGDALTCLNMIRERAGGPQLSLGNIDIDEIRNERSKELAFENHYYWDLKRWRIADVLLNNARFTGLMPYYVISENKYIFLAERETFDRNYNFEKKFYYEPIPGGELGKNPNLYPNNPNY
;
A
#
# COMPACT_ATOMS: atom_id res chain seq x y z
N ALA A 1 -10.34 -6.53 -19.93
CA ALA A 1 -10.85 -5.28 -19.33
C ALA A 1 -10.19 -5.12 -17.97
N TRP A 2 -9.79 -3.90 -17.59
CA TRP A 2 -9.25 -3.59 -16.27
C TRP A 2 -10.40 -3.19 -15.33
N ILE A 3 -10.35 -3.59 -14.06
CA ILE A 3 -11.39 -3.29 -13.08
C ILE A 3 -10.92 -2.06 -12.29
N GLU A 4 -11.55 -0.91 -12.50
CA GLU A 4 -11.22 0.32 -11.77
C GLU A 4 -11.86 0.37 -10.37
N PHE A 5 -13.07 -0.17 -10.24
CA PHE A 5 -13.81 -0.21 -8.99
C PHE A 5 -14.50 -1.55 -8.84
N ARG A 6 -14.49 -2.09 -7.62
CA ARG A 6 -15.21 -3.32 -7.27
C ARG A 6 -15.74 -3.27 -5.86
N TYR A 7 -16.75 -4.09 -5.60
CA TYR A 7 -17.51 -4.03 -4.36
C TYR A 7 -16.67 -4.22 -3.09
N ALA A 8 -15.60 -5.02 -3.13
CA ALA A 8 -14.71 -5.15 -1.97
C ALA A 8 -14.05 -3.83 -1.58
N GLU A 9 -13.72 -2.96 -2.54
CA GLU A 9 -13.19 -1.63 -2.24
C GLU A 9 -14.23 -0.77 -1.52
N VAL A 10 -15.51 -0.86 -1.89
CA VAL A 10 -16.60 -0.16 -1.19
C VAL A 10 -16.70 -0.61 0.27
N LEU A 11 -16.57 -1.91 0.53
CA LEU A 11 -16.53 -2.47 1.88
C LEU A 11 -15.30 -2.00 2.66
N LEU A 12 -14.12 -1.96 2.04
CA LEU A 12 -12.89 -1.47 2.68
C LEU A 12 -12.96 0.03 2.99
N ASN A 13 -13.50 0.84 2.07
CA ASN A 13 -13.68 2.27 2.26
C ASN A 13 -14.64 2.54 3.43
N ARG A 14 -15.73 1.77 3.54
CA ARG A 14 -16.65 1.82 4.68
C ARG A 14 -15.99 1.36 5.98
N ALA A 15 -15.23 0.27 5.94
CA ALA A 15 -14.55 -0.25 7.12
C ALA A 15 -13.56 0.78 7.70
N GLU A 16 -12.75 1.39 6.85
CA GLU A 16 -11.79 2.42 7.23
C GLU A 16 -12.50 3.65 7.80
N ALA A 17 -13.53 4.17 7.12
CA ALA A 17 -14.31 5.31 7.61
C ALA A 17 -14.99 5.00 8.95
N ALA A 18 -15.53 3.79 9.12
CA ALA A 18 -16.15 3.37 10.39
C ALA A 18 -15.13 3.31 11.53
N ALA A 19 -13.91 2.82 11.28
CA ALA A 19 -12.85 2.81 12.29
C ALA A 19 -12.44 4.23 12.71
N GLU A 20 -12.25 5.15 11.76
CA GLU A 20 -11.92 6.56 12.02
C GLU A 20 -13.05 7.29 12.78
N LEU A 21 -14.31 6.85 12.60
CA LEU A 21 -15.47 7.35 13.34
C LEU A 21 -15.72 6.62 14.68
N ASN A 22 -14.79 5.79 15.14
CA ASN A 22 -14.92 4.98 16.37
C ASN A 22 -16.14 4.04 16.37
N ASN A 23 -16.47 3.46 15.21
CA ASN A 23 -17.51 2.44 15.05
C ASN A 23 -16.90 1.08 14.64
N PRO A 24 -16.23 0.38 15.56
CA PRO A 24 -15.54 -0.88 15.25
C PRO A 24 -16.50 -2.02 14.85
N GLY A 25 -17.79 -1.96 15.24
CA GLY A 25 -18.78 -2.95 14.84
C GLY A 25 -19.09 -2.93 13.35
N ASP A 26 -19.24 -1.73 12.77
CA ASP A 26 -19.46 -1.59 11.33
C ASP A 26 -18.19 -1.93 10.54
N ALA A 27 -17.02 -1.51 11.04
CA ALA A 27 -15.74 -1.87 10.46
C ALA A 27 -15.54 -3.40 10.42
N LEU A 28 -15.85 -4.08 11.52
CA LEU A 28 -15.74 -5.53 11.64
C LEU A 28 -16.66 -6.25 10.66
N THR A 29 -17.90 -5.79 10.55
CA THR A 29 -18.89 -6.37 9.64
C THR A 29 -18.38 -6.31 8.20
N CYS A 30 -17.90 -5.15 7.77
CA CYS A 30 -17.39 -4.96 6.41
C CYS A 30 -16.13 -5.81 6.14
N LEU A 31 -15.18 -5.86 7.10
CA LEU A 31 -13.94 -6.62 6.93
C LEU A 31 -14.20 -8.13 6.90
N ASN A 32 -15.10 -8.64 7.75
CA ASN A 32 -15.44 -10.05 7.77
C ASN A 32 -16.17 -10.51 6.51
N MET A 33 -16.96 -9.67 5.84
CA MET A 33 -17.54 -9.98 4.53
C MET A 33 -16.45 -10.27 3.47
N ILE A 34 -15.37 -9.49 3.49
CA ILE A 34 -14.24 -9.66 2.56
C ILE A 34 -13.48 -10.96 2.89
N ARG A 35 -13.16 -11.14 4.18
CA ARG A 35 -12.39 -12.28 4.67
C ARG A 35 -13.12 -13.60 4.46
N GLU A 36 -14.43 -13.64 4.73
CA GLU A 36 -15.26 -14.82 4.48
C GLU A 36 -15.24 -15.22 3.01
N ARG A 37 -15.41 -14.26 2.09
CA ARG A 37 -15.32 -14.52 0.64
C ARG A 37 -13.94 -15.02 0.24
N ALA A 38 -12.88 -14.49 0.85
CA ALA A 38 -11.50 -14.91 0.59
C ALA A 38 -11.09 -16.22 1.30
N GLY A 39 -11.99 -16.84 2.10
CA GLY A 39 -11.69 -18.04 2.88
C GLY A 39 -10.76 -17.80 4.09
N GLY A 40 -10.61 -16.54 4.50
CA GLY A 40 -9.83 -16.15 5.67
C GLY A 40 -10.63 -16.27 6.98
N PRO A 41 -9.95 -16.43 8.14
CA PRO A 41 -10.62 -16.52 9.43
C PRO A 41 -11.28 -15.18 9.78
N GLN A 42 -12.48 -15.20 10.34
CA GLN A 42 -13.14 -13.98 10.80
C GLN A 42 -12.39 -13.35 11.98
N LEU A 43 -12.40 -12.03 12.03
CA LEU A 43 -11.89 -11.27 13.17
C LEU A 43 -12.99 -11.13 14.24
N SER A 44 -12.56 -10.83 15.47
CA SER A 44 -13.43 -10.42 16.56
C SER A 44 -13.26 -8.92 16.85
N LEU A 45 -14.18 -8.31 17.61
CA LEU A 45 -14.09 -6.90 18.00
C LEU A 45 -12.79 -6.56 18.75
N GLY A 46 -12.17 -7.51 19.44
CA GLY A 46 -10.90 -7.30 20.13
C GLY A 46 -9.66 -7.32 19.23
N ASN A 47 -9.84 -7.64 17.94
CA ASN A 47 -8.76 -7.80 16.96
C ASN A 47 -8.90 -6.85 15.77
N ILE A 48 -9.78 -5.85 15.85
CA ILE A 48 -9.93 -4.86 14.79
C ILE A 48 -9.38 -3.52 15.24
N ASP A 49 -8.40 -3.03 14.49
CA ASP A 49 -7.89 -1.67 14.55
C ASP A 49 -7.69 -1.13 13.13
N ILE A 50 -7.21 0.11 13.04
CA ILE A 50 -6.96 0.75 11.76
C ILE A 50 -5.89 0.01 10.96
N ASP A 51 -4.87 -0.54 11.60
CA ASP A 51 -3.76 -1.19 10.91
C ASP A 51 -4.18 -2.52 10.30
N GLU A 52 -5.08 -3.27 10.94
CA GLU A 52 -5.65 -4.48 10.33
C GLU A 52 -6.56 -4.19 9.15
N ILE A 53 -7.28 -3.08 9.16
CA ILE A 53 -8.06 -2.64 7.98
C ILE A 53 -7.11 -2.29 6.83
N ARG A 54 -6.01 -1.58 7.11
CA ARG A 54 -4.99 -1.22 6.11
C ARG A 54 -4.27 -2.45 5.56
N ASN A 55 -3.99 -3.43 6.41
CA ASN A 55 -3.40 -4.71 6.03
C ASN A 55 -4.34 -5.51 5.14
N GLU A 56 -5.62 -5.63 5.51
CA GLU A 56 -6.62 -6.30 4.69
C GLU A 56 -6.78 -5.61 3.33
N ARG A 57 -6.83 -4.28 3.31
CA ARG A 57 -6.86 -3.49 2.07
C ARG A 57 -5.66 -3.79 1.17
N SER A 58 -4.47 -3.86 1.74
CA SER A 58 -3.22 -4.14 1.00
C SER A 58 -3.20 -5.53 0.39
N LYS A 59 -3.75 -6.54 1.08
CA LYS A 59 -3.88 -7.91 0.54
C LYS A 59 -4.96 -8.00 -0.52
N GLU A 60 -6.12 -7.42 -0.25
CA GLU A 60 -7.31 -7.54 -1.11
C GLU A 60 -7.11 -6.82 -2.44
N LEU A 61 -6.55 -5.60 -2.42
CA LEU A 61 -6.35 -4.76 -3.62
C LEU A 61 -4.91 -4.83 -4.16
N ALA A 62 -4.19 -5.91 -3.87
CA ALA A 62 -2.84 -6.11 -4.35
C ALA A 62 -2.80 -6.11 -5.89
N PHE A 63 -1.85 -5.36 -6.47
CA PHE A 63 -1.70 -5.19 -7.92
C PHE A 63 -2.86 -4.46 -8.64
N GLU A 64 -3.74 -3.79 -7.90
CA GLU A 64 -4.87 -3.00 -8.45
C GLU A 64 -4.63 -1.49 -8.37
N ASN A 65 -3.36 -1.04 -8.39
CA ASN A 65 -2.98 0.38 -8.31
C ASN A 65 -3.41 1.16 -7.06
N HIS A 66 -3.82 0.51 -5.96
CA HIS A 66 -4.22 1.21 -4.73
C HIS A 66 -3.07 1.50 -3.75
N TYR A 67 -2.16 0.53 -3.56
CA TYR A 67 -1.19 0.56 -2.46
C TYR A 67 -0.35 1.85 -2.41
N TYR A 68 0.14 2.32 -3.56
CA TYR A 68 0.92 3.56 -3.63
C TYR A 68 0.12 4.80 -3.14
N TRP A 69 -1.14 4.92 -3.56
CA TRP A 69 -2.00 6.03 -3.13
C TRP A 69 -2.45 5.90 -1.69
N ASP A 70 -2.66 4.68 -1.20
CA ASP A 70 -2.97 4.39 0.19
C ASP A 70 -1.84 4.83 1.12
N LEU A 71 -0.59 4.46 0.81
CA LEU A 71 0.58 4.93 1.56
C LEU A 71 0.71 6.46 1.55
N LYS A 72 0.38 7.10 0.41
CA LYS A 72 0.41 8.56 0.28
C LYS A 72 -0.64 9.25 1.15
N ARG A 73 -1.90 8.80 1.12
CA ARG A 73 -2.98 9.42 1.89
C ARG A 73 -2.86 9.16 3.40
N TRP A 74 -2.32 8.00 3.80
CA TRP A 74 -2.02 7.70 5.20
C TRP A 74 -0.79 8.44 5.73
N ARG A 75 -0.02 9.11 4.87
CA ARG A 75 1.20 9.83 5.23
C ARG A 75 2.27 8.94 5.87
N ILE A 76 2.40 7.71 5.36
CA ILE A 76 3.41 6.73 5.80
C ILE A 76 4.37 6.30 4.68
N ALA A 77 4.20 6.82 3.46
CA ALA A 77 5.06 6.48 2.32
C ALA A 77 6.53 6.83 2.56
N ASP A 78 6.84 8.00 3.12
CA ASP A 78 8.21 8.39 3.48
C ASP A 78 8.77 7.57 4.65
N VAL A 79 7.91 7.07 5.53
CA VAL A 79 8.34 6.20 6.64
C VAL A 79 8.69 4.80 6.15
N LEU A 80 7.88 4.24 5.24
CA LEU A 80 8.01 2.85 4.80
C LEU A 80 8.90 2.68 3.58
N LEU A 81 8.91 3.65 2.67
CA LEU A 81 9.55 3.54 1.37
C LEU A 81 10.87 4.32 1.27
N ASN A 82 11.17 5.24 2.19
CA ASN A 82 12.43 5.97 2.11
C ASN A 82 13.61 5.12 2.55
N ASN A 83 14.63 5.01 1.69
CA ASN A 83 15.76 4.11 1.87
C ASN A 83 15.34 2.64 2.11
N ALA A 84 14.21 2.24 1.54
CA ALA A 84 13.64 0.92 1.73
C ALA A 84 14.31 -0.09 0.82
N ARG A 85 14.64 -1.25 1.39
CA ARG A 85 15.22 -2.39 0.69
C ARG A 85 14.35 -3.61 0.93
N PHE A 86 13.75 -4.11 -0.13
CA PHE A 86 12.85 -5.25 -0.06
C PHE A 86 13.63 -6.56 -0.08
N THR A 87 13.10 -7.55 0.63
CA THR A 87 13.60 -8.92 0.61
C THR A 87 12.74 -9.76 -0.34
N GLY A 88 13.38 -10.75 -0.94
CA GLY A 88 12.73 -11.73 -1.80
C GLY A 88 13.23 -13.13 -1.47
N LEU A 89 12.57 -14.12 -2.05
CA LEU A 89 13.03 -15.49 -2.00
C LEU A 89 14.00 -15.73 -3.16
N MET A 90 15.29 -15.80 -2.86
CA MET A 90 16.36 -15.94 -3.86
C MET A 90 16.65 -17.42 -4.14
N PRO A 91 16.52 -17.89 -5.40
CA PRO A 91 16.82 -19.26 -5.76
C PRO A 91 18.31 -19.46 -6.03
N TYR A 92 18.89 -20.46 -5.38
CA TYR A 92 20.27 -20.89 -5.61
C TYR A 92 20.30 -22.35 -6.03
N TYR A 93 21.08 -22.66 -7.05
CA TYR A 93 21.31 -24.04 -7.46
C TYR A 93 22.59 -24.60 -6.81
N VAL A 94 22.43 -25.59 -5.94
CA VAL A 94 23.52 -26.26 -5.25
C VAL A 94 23.98 -27.46 -6.09
N ILE A 95 25.04 -27.24 -6.88
CA ILE A 95 25.55 -28.21 -7.86
C ILE A 95 25.89 -29.56 -7.21
N SER A 96 26.55 -29.55 -6.04
CA SER A 96 26.97 -30.77 -5.34
C SER A 96 25.80 -31.64 -4.89
N GLU A 97 24.64 -31.05 -4.66
CA GLU A 97 23.44 -31.73 -4.19
C GLU A 97 22.37 -31.92 -5.28
N ASN A 98 22.58 -31.35 -6.47
CA ASN A 98 21.63 -31.34 -7.57
C ASN A 98 20.24 -30.83 -7.14
N LYS A 99 20.21 -29.77 -6.33
CA LYS A 99 19.01 -29.23 -5.69
C LYS A 99 18.99 -27.70 -5.72
N TYR A 100 17.79 -27.13 -5.68
CA TYR A 100 17.60 -25.72 -5.41
C TYR A 100 17.40 -25.49 -3.91
N ILE A 101 18.02 -24.42 -3.40
CA ILE A 101 17.69 -23.83 -2.10
C ILE A 101 17.11 -22.44 -2.33
N PHE A 102 16.32 -21.98 -1.37
CA PHE A 102 15.65 -20.70 -1.41
C PHE A 102 15.95 -19.95 -0.13
N LEU A 103 16.60 -18.80 -0.23
CA LEU A 103 16.97 -17.98 0.91
C LEU A 103 16.14 -16.69 0.92
N ALA A 104 15.64 -16.31 2.09
CA ALA A 104 14.97 -15.03 2.28
C ALA A 104 16.02 -13.96 2.54
N GLU A 105 16.35 -13.17 1.52
CA GLU A 105 17.43 -12.20 1.58
C GLU A 105 17.14 -10.98 0.70
N ARG A 106 18.03 -9.98 0.75
CA ARG A 106 17.93 -8.81 -0.13
C ARG A 106 18.18 -9.25 -1.57
N GLU A 107 17.49 -8.61 -2.49
CA GLU A 107 17.77 -8.87 -3.90
C GLU A 107 19.23 -8.53 -4.25
N THR A 108 19.78 -9.27 -5.21
CA THR A 108 21.20 -9.16 -5.60
C THR A 108 21.58 -7.83 -6.22
N PHE A 109 20.62 -7.08 -6.76
CA PHE A 109 20.85 -5.73 -7.30
C PHE A 109 20.87 -4.65 -6.22
N ASP A 110 20.55 -5.00 -4.96
CA ASP A 110 20.52 -4.11 -3.80
C ASP A 110 19.78 -2.78 -4.09
N ARG A 111 18.69 -2.83 -4.87
CA ARG A 111 17.95 -1.63 -5.24
C ARG A 111 17.39 -0.99 -4.00
N ASN A 112 17.62 0.31 -3.92
CA ASN A 112 17.08 1.16 -2.89
C ASN A 112 15.87 1.90 -3.42
N TYR A 113 14.73 1.76 -2.75
CA TYR A 113 13.60 2.63 -2.99
C TYR A 113 13.74 3.89 -2.14
N ASN A 114 13.51 5.05 -2.74
CA ASN A 114 13.57 6.33 -2.04
C ASN A 114 12.27 7.09 -2.23
N PHE A 115 11.63 7.42 -1.11
CA PHE A 115 10.45 8.25 -1.07
C PHE A 115 10.72 9.49 -0.19
N GLU A 116 11.14 10.58 -0.82
CA GLU A 116 11.26 11.87 -0.16
C GLU A 116 9.89 12.49 0.08
N LYS A 117 9.75 13.32 1.13
CA LYS A 117 8.47 14.00 1.46
C LYS A 117 7.90 14.86 0.33
N LYS A 118 8.72 15.31 -0.63
CA LYS A 118 8.23 16.03 -1.81
C LYS A 118 7.32 15.15 -2.69
N PHE A 119 7.59 13.84 -2.78
CA PHE A 119 6.83 12.90 -3.62
C PHE A 119 5.41 12.59 -3.12
N TYR A 120 5.00 13.16 -1.97
CA TYR A 120 3.58 13.21 -1.63
C TYR A 120 2.74 14.00 -2.64
N TYR A 121 3.36 14.94 -3.36
CA TYR A 121 2.74 15.76 -4.39
C TYR A 121 3.50 15.59 -5.71
N GLU A 122 2.82 15.81 -6.83
CA GLU A 122 3.46 15.90 -8.14
C GLU A 122 3.90 17.34 -8.40
N PRO A 123 5.07 17.60 -9.00
CA PRO A 123 5.44 18.97 -9.35
C PRO A 123 4.50 19.52 -10.41
N ILE A 124 4.12 20.80 -10.29
CA ILE A 124 3.55 21.54 -11.41
C ILE A 124 4.67 21.65 -12.47
N PRO A 125 4.44 21.23 -13.74
CA PRO A 125 5.47 21.30 -14.76
C PRO A 125 5.99 22.73 -14.95
N GLY A 126 7.30 22.92 -14.99
CA GLY A 126 7.91 24.25 -15.11
C GLY A 126 7.47 25.03 -16.35
N GLY A 127 7.15 24.33 -17.45
CA GLY A 127 6.58 24.94 -18.65
C GLY A 127 5.20 25.57 -18.43
N GLU A 128 4.40 25.06 -17.49
CA GLU A 128 3.09 25.65 -17.13
C GLU A 128 3.27 26.84 -16.18
N LEU A 129 4.21 26.75 -15.23
CA LEU A 129 4.58 27.88 -14.35
C LEU A 129 5.05 29.09 -15.15
N GLY A 130 5.85 28.87 -16.21
CA GLY A 130 6.31 29.94 -17.10
C GLY A 130 5.19 30.59 -17.93
N LYS A 131 4.12 29.85 -18.23
CA LYS A 131 2.95 30.37 -18.97
C LYS A 131 2.00 31.15 -18.06
N ASN A 132 1.84 30.75 -16.81
CA ASN A 132 0.94 31.38 -15.86
C ASN A 132 1.60 31.59 -14.49
N PRO A 133 2.10 32.80 -14.21
CA PRO A 133 2.71 33.14 -12.93
C PRO A 133 1.80 32.94 -11.70
N ASN A 134 0.47 32.87 -11.88
CA ASN A 134 -0.46 32.61 -10.78
C ASN A 134 -0.45 31.15 -10.30
N LEU A 135 0.28 30.26 -10.97
CA LEU A 135 0.49 28.87 -10.54
C LEU A 135 1.61 28.75 -9.50
N TYR A 136 2.34 29.82 -9.20
CA TYR A 136 3.31 29.84 -8.10
C TYR A 136 2.60 30.00 -6.73
N PRO A 137 3.19 29.48 -5.65
CA PRO A 137 4.38 28.62 -5.63
C PRO A 137 4.08 27.20 -6.13
N ASN A 138 5.13 26.45 -6.50
CA ASN A 138 4.98 25.02 -6.80
C ASN A 138 4.57 24.25 -5.54
N ASN A 139 4.20 22.98 -5.71
CA ASN A 139 3.93 22.08 -4.60
C ASN A 139 5.13 21.98 -3.64
N PRO A 140 4.90 21.74 -2.33
CA PRO A 140 5.95 21.80 -1.33
C PRO A 140 7.17 20.93 -1.66
N ASN A 141 8.36 21.54 -1.53
CA ASN A 141 9.68 20.92 -1.76
C ASN A 141 10.02 20.60 -3.25
N TYR A 142 9.36 21.27 -4.20
CA TYR A 142 9.73 21.31 -5.62
C TYR A 142 10.12 22.71 -6.09
#